data_AF-A0A7S3GUX8-F1
#
_entry.id   AF-A0A7S3GUX8-F1
#
_cell.length_a   1.000
_cell.length_b   1.000
_cell.length_c   1.000
_cell.angle_alpha   90.00
_cell.angle_beta   90.00
_cell.angle_gamma   90.00
#
_symmetry.space_group_name_H-M   'P 1'
#
loop_
_entity.id
_entity.type
_entity.pdbx_description
1 polymer ?
#
loop_
_entity_poly.entity_id
_entity_poly.type
_entity_poly.pdbx_seq_one_letter_code
_entity_poly.pdbx_strand_id
1 'polypeptide(L)'
;VDNFSREDVMTYTAQLRAHATAKEKLQLQETMGPRKEDMSLGEALEEVITTMQTDKFWVDLAKPLSAAREALEVGANPASRQRAAELIRECIKQVAGLKHYFLMEQPVLQNAAALLEDEAQQATLASLLPGVRTTRSPETEAALAKGVEERDRREQKAMQAAEGPWHFVEVDNKQDVTVNIAVPASTQKSDISVTFLPSSLRVAVKGHERQPAIIDGELAGKVDPESCSWTLEGSGEKRRLCLELEKTMGGLMWHRLLSISR
;
A
#
# COMPACT_ATOMS: atom_id res chain seq x y z
N VAL A 1 -17.39 18.74 -3.91
CA VAL A 1 -16.17 18.33 -4.63
C VAL A 1 -15.03 19.00 -3.90
N ASP A 2 -14.38 18.27 -3.00
CA ASP A 2 -13.27 18.81 -2.22
C ASP A 2 -12.07 19.03 -3.15
N ASN A 3 -11.64 20.28 -3.27
CA ASN A 3 -10.43 20.63 -3.99
C ASN A 3 -9.23 20.26 -3.11
N PHE A 4 -8.63 19.09 -3.37
CA PHE A 4 -7.32 18.77 -2.82
C PHE A 4 -6.29 19.76 -3.36
N SER A 5 -5.58 20.44 -2.47
CA SER A 5 -4.52 21.36 -2.88
C SER A 5 -3.32 20.57 -3.43
N ARG A 6 -2.50 21.24 -4.24
CA ARG A 6 -1.23 20.66 -4.74
C ARG A 6 -0.30 20.25 -3.59
N GLU A 7 -0.38 20.96 -2.46
CA GLU A 7 0.40 20.69 -1.26
C GLU A 7 -0.10 19.42 -0.55
N ASP A 8 -1.42 19.18 -0.53
CA ASP A 8 -2.01 17.94 -0.01
C ASP A 8 -1.57 16.73 -0.83
N VAL A 9 -1.54 16.86 -2.16
CA VAL A 9 -1.08 15.79 -3.06
C VAL A 9 0.41 15.49 -2.84
N MET A 10 1.26 16.51 -2.66
CA MET A 10 2.68 16.32 -2.39
C MET A 10 2.92 15.66 -1.02
N THR A 11 2.21 16.12 0.01
CA THR A 11 2.32 15.55 1.36
C THR A 11 1.87 14.09 1.35
N TYR A 12 0.75 13.81 0.70
CA TYR A 12 0.22 12.45 0.58
C TYR A 12 1.16 11.52 -0.19
N THR A 13 1.73 11.98 -1.31
CA THR A 13 2.68 11.18 -2.09
C THR A 13 3.99 10.93 -1.32
N ALA A 14 4.46 11.89 -0.53
CA ALA A 14 5.60 11.71 0.37
C ALA A 14 5.31 10.66 1.46
N GLN A 15 4.14 10.73 2.09
CA GLN A 15 3.71 9.73 3.09
C GLN A 15 3.62 8.32 2.48
N LEU A 16 3.07 8.18 1.27
CA LEU A 16 2.99 6.89 0.58
C LEU A 16 4.38 6.30 0.28
N ARG A 17 5.35 7.12 -0.10
CA ARG A 17 6.73 6.67 -0.33
C ARG A 17 7.38 6.24 0.98
N ALA A 18 7.26 7.04 2.05
CA ALA A 18 7.80 6.71 3.36
C ALA A 18 7.25 5.36 3.87
N HIS A 19 5.94 5.15 3.74
CA HIS A 19 5.30 3.90 4.09
C HIS A 19 5.80 2.71 3.24
N ALA A 20 5.97 2.88 1.92
CA ALA A 20 6.49 1.83 1.05
C ALA A 20 7.94 1.43 1.44
N THR A 21 8.80 2.42 1.68
CA THR A 21 10.19 2.21 2.11
C THR A 21 10.24 1.53 3.49
N ALA A 22 9.39 1.96 4.43
CA ALA A 22 9.31 1.35 5.76
C ALA A 22 8.93 -0.14 5.67
N LYS A 23 7.98 -0.48 4.79
CA LYS A 23 7.57 -1.87 4.55
C LYS A 23 8.71 -2.73 4.00
N GLU A 24 9.46 -2.23 3.02
CA GLU A 24 10.60 -2.94 2.43
C GLU A 24 11.71 -3.20 3.46
N LYS A 25 12.05 -2.20 4.28
CA LYS A 25 13.04 -2.35 5.36
C LYS A 25 12.63 -3.42 6.37
N LEU A 26 11.35 -3.50 6.70
CA LEU A 26 10.84 -4.44 7.67
C LEU A 26 10.92 -5.88 7.16
N GLN A 27 10.55 -6.09 5.89
CA GLN A 27 10.69 -7.38 5.21
C GLN A 27 12.16 -7.85 5.16
N LEU A 28 13.11 -6.94 4.93
CA LEU A 28 14.54 -7.27 5.00
C LEU A 28 14.97 -7.69 6.42
N GLN A 29 14.49 -7.00 7.45
CA GLN A 29 14.83 -7.36 8.84
C GLN A 29 14.28 -8.71 9.30
N GLU A 30 13.07 -9.09 8.86
CA GLU A 30 12.51 -10.42 9.15
C GLU A 30 13.42 -11.55 8.66
N THR A 31 14.12 -11.34 7.54
CA THR A 31 15.07 -12.32 6.99
C THR A 31 16.38 -12.42 7.77
N MET A 32 16.74 -11.40 8.57
CA MET A 32 18.01 -11.33 9.29
C MET A 32 18.01 -12.02 10.67
N GLY A 33 16.83 -12.39 11.19
CA GLY A 33 16.68 -13.03 12.49
C GLY A 33 16.97 -12.12 13.69
N PRO A 34 16.88 -12.63 14.93
CA PRO A 34 17.01 -11.81 16.14
C PRO A 34 18.45 -11.31 16.32
N ARG A 35 18.60 -10.00 16.55
CA ARG A 35 19.89 -9.38 16.85
C ARG A 35 20.52 -9.95 18.12
N LYS A 36 21.84 -10.14 18.08
CA LYS A 36 22.65 -10.62 19.21
C LYS A 36 23.36 -9.51 19.97
N GLU A 37 23.55 -8.37 19.32
CA GLU A 37 24.30 -7.22 19.82
C GLU A 37 23.37 -6.06 20.19
N ASP A 38 23.87 -5.17 21.05
CA ASP A 38 23.16 -3.98 21.47
C ASP A 38 23.04 -2.98 20.31
N MET A 39 21.90 -2.32 20.21
CA MET A 39 21.62 -1.34 19.18
C MET A 39 22.29 -0.01 19.47
N SER A 40 22.74 0.66 18.42
CA SER A 40 23.04 2.08 18.51
C SER A 40 21.75 2.91 18.63
N LEU A 41 21.87 4.11 19.18
CA LEU A 41 20.78 5.08 19.29
C LEU A 41 20.11 5.33 17.94
N GLY A 42 20.90 5.49 16.88
CA GLY A 42 20.38 5.71 15.53
C GLY A 42 19.60 4.53 15.00
N GLU A 43 20.05 3.30 15.26
CA GLU A 43 19.32 2.10 14.86
C GLU A 43 18.01 1.94 15.65
N ALA A 44 18.02 2.22 16.95
CA ALA A 44 16.82 2.12 17.78
C ALA A 44 15.77 3.14 17.34
N LEU A 45 16.18 4.40 17.09
CA LEU A 45 15.27 5.42 16.55
C LEU A 45 14.73 5.03 15.18
N GLU A 46 15.57 4.50 14.29
CA GLU A 46 15.14 4.05 12.96
C GLU A 46 14.14 2.91 13.00
N GLU A 47 14.35 1.95 13.91
CA GLU A 47 13.45 0.81 14.04
C GLU A 47 12.07 1.26 14.54
N VAL A 48 12.01 2.17 15.52
CA VAL A 48 10.75 2.76 16.01
C VAL A 48 10.08 3.60 14.91
N ILE A 49 10.83 4.45 14.20
CA ILE A 49 10.32 5.25 13.06
C ILE A 49 9.72 4.33 12.01
N THR A 50 10.47 3.30 11.59
CA THR A 50 10.03 2.33 10.57
C THR A 50 8.75 1.65 11.02
N THR A 51 8.70 1.22 12.28
CA THR A 51 7.52 0.58 12.89
C THR A 51 6.31 1.51 12.83
N MET A 52 6.43 2.76 13.28
CA MET A 52 5.33 3.74 13.21
C MET A 52 4.92 4.06 11.77
N GLN A 53 5.85 4.10 10.82
CA GLN A 53 5.55 4.42 9.42
C GLN A 53 4.89 3.27 8.64
N THR A 54 4.89 2.05 9.16
CA THR A 54 4.21 0.91 8.53
C THR A 54 2.70 0.97 8.60
N ASP A 55 2.14 1.80 9.48
CA ASP A 55 0.70 2.06 9.55
C ASP A 55 0.44 3.54 9.28
N LYS A 56 -0.42 3.82 8.30
CA LYS A 56 -0.82 5.19 7.95
C LYS A 56 -1.38 5.97 9.14
N PHE A 57 -1.97 5.29 10.11
CA PHE A 57 -2.52 5.91 11.31
C PHE A 57 -1.41 6.46 12.22
N TRP A 58 -0.24 5.82 12.26
CA TRP A 58 0.86 6.18 13.16
C TRP A 58 1.98 6.97 12.48
N VAL A 59 1.94 7.18 11.17
CA VAL A 59 2.96 7.94 10.41
C VAL A 59 3.27 9.30 11.05
N ASP A 60 2.26 10.00 11.55
CA ASP A 60 2.45 11.32 12.17
C ASP A 60 3.19 11.25 13.52
N LEU A 61 3.10 10.14 14.24
CA LEU A 61 3.83 9.91 15.49
C LEU A 61 5.33 9.70 15.25
N ALA A 62 5.72 9.30 14.04
CA ALA A 62 7.12 9.14 13.67
C ALA A 62 7.83 10.47 13.45
N LYS A 63 7.09 11.56 13.14
CA LYS A 63 7.65 12.86 12.75
C LYS A 63 8.61 13.44 13.80
N PRO A 64 8.28 13.48 15.11
CA PRO A 64 9.22 13.97 16.12
C PRO A 64 10.50 13.13 16.17
N LEU A 65 10.41 11.80 16.00
CA LEU A 65 11.58 10.92 16.00
C LEU A 65 12.45 11.12 14.75
N SER A 66 11.85 11.29 13.57
CA SER A 66 12.58 11.63 12.35
C SER A 66 13.33 12.96 12.49
N ALA A 67 12.67 13.98 13.04
CA ALA A 67 13.29 15.28 13.30
C ALA A 67 14.39 15.19 14.37
N ALA A 68 14.23 14.35 15.40
CA ALA A 68 15.25 14.12 16.41
C ALA A 68 16.51 13.49 15.81
N ARG A 69 16.32 12.49 14.94
CA ARG A 69 17.42 11.85 14.21
C ARG A 69 18.13 12.84 13.28
N GLU A 70 17.39 13.60 12.48
CA GLU A 70 17.94 14.62 11.58
C GLU A 70 18.78 15.65 12.35
N ALA A 71 18.29 16.12 13.51
CA ALA A 71 19.04 17.03 14.36
C ALA A 71 20.40 16.45 14.79
N LEU A 72 20.47 15.15 15.07
CA LEU A 72 21.71 14.46 15.43
C LEU A 72 22.63 14.23 14.22
N GLU A 73 22.08 14.06 13.00
CA GLU A 73 22.85 13.91 11.75
C GLU A 73 23.55 15.21 11.34
N VAL A 74 22.90 16.36 11.52
CA VAL A 74 23.48 17.69 11.20
C VAL A 74 24.68 18.03 12.09
N GLY A 75 24.75 17.42 13.28
CA GLY A 75 25.95 17.41 14.13
C GLY A 75 25.57 17.23 15.58
N ALA A 76 26.20 16.30 16.30
CA ALA A 76 25.89 15.94 17.68
C ALA A 76 26.45 16.93 18.73
N ASN A 77 26.25 18.23 18.51
CA ASN A 77 26.58 19.29 19.47
C ASN A 77 25.55 19.34 20.63
N PRO A 78 25.84 20.05 21.74
CA PRO A 78 24.92 20.08 22.89
C PRO A 78 23.51 20.56 22.56
N ALA A 79 23.37 21.55 21.67
CA ALA A 79 22.07 22.10 21.30
C ALA A 79 21.22 21.11 20.48
N SER A 80 21.83 20.38 19.55
CA SER A 80 21.12 19.36 18.76
C SER A 80 20.74 18.14 19.59
N ARG A 81 21.59 17.71 20.54
CA ARG A 81 21.25 16.62 21.48
C ARG A 81 20.08 17.00 22.37
N GLN A 82 20.10 18.21 22.93
CA GLN A 82 18.99 18.74 23.73
C GLN A 82 17.70 18.79 22.90
N ARG A 83 17.78 19.29 21.66
CA ARG A 83 16.63 19.34 20.76
C ARG A 83 16.10 17.94 20.42
N ALA A 84 16.97 16.98 20.16
CA ALA A 84 16.60 15.60 19.88
C ALA A 84 15.91 14.96 21.10
N ALA A 85 16.43 15.18 22.32
CA ALA A 85 15.81 14.71 23.55
C ALA A 85 14.39 15.27 23.72
N GLU A 86 14.19 16.58 23.51
CA GLU A 86 12.86 17.21 23.58
C GLU A 86 11.86 16.58 22.60
N LEU A 87 12.29 16.34 21.36
CA LEU A 87 11.45 15.73 20.32
C LEU A 87 11.10 14.27 20.66
N ILE A 88 12.05 13.51 21.22
CA ILE A 88 11.79 12.14 21.70
C ILE A 88 10.80 12.17 22.87
N ARG A 89 10.95 13.10 23.83
CA ARG A 89 10.01 13.29 24.95
C ARG A 89 8.61 13.61 24.47
N GLU A 90 8.49 14.42 23.42
CA GLU A 90 7.21 14.74 22.80
C GLU A 90 6.55 13.50 22.19
N CYS A 91 7.32 12.68 21.46
CA CYS A 91 6.83 11.40 20.96
C CYS A 91 6.34 10.50 22.12
N ILE A 92 7.14 10.35 23.19
CA ILE A 92 6.76 9.55 24.37
C ILE A 92 5.41 9.99 24.94
N LYS A 93 5.15 11.30 25.06
CA LYS A 93 3.86 11.82 25.56
C LYS A 93 2.70 11.42 24.65
N GLN A 94 2.87 11.52 23.33
CA GLN A 94 1.85 11.14 22.36
C GLN A 94 1.55 9.64 22.45
N VAL A 95 2.59 8.83 22.57
CA VAL A 95 2.48 7.37 22.61
C VAL A 95 1.92 6.87 23.95
N ALA A 96 2.19 7.55 25.07
CA ALA A 96 1.65 7.20 26.38
C ALA A 96 0.10 7.25 26.43
N GLY A 97 -0.54 8.03 25.55
CA GLY A 97 -1.99 8.05 25.40
C GLY A 97 -2.58 6.82 24.70
N LEU A 98 -1.75 6.03 24.00
CA LEU A 98 -2.16 4.89 23.21
C LEU A 98 -2.06 3.61 24.03
N LYS A 99 -3.13 3.29 24.76
CA LYS A 99 -3.20 2.07 25.56
C LYS A 99 -2.88 0.84 24.69
N HIS A 100 -1.93 0.02 25.15
CA HIS A 100 -1.49 -1.24 24.54
C HIS A 100 -0.62 -1.15 23.27
N TYR A 101 -0.27 0.05 22.80
CA TYR A 101 0.64 0.21 21.66
C TYR A 101 2.00 0.74 22.12
N PHE A 102 3.05 0.30 21.44
CA PHE A 102 4.43 0.77 21.61
C PHE A 102 5.00 0.63 23.04
N LEU A 103 4.52 -0.37 23.80
CA LEU A 103 4.90 -0.54 25.21
C LEU A 103 6.38 -0.88 25.40
N MET A 104 7.01 -1.55 24.43
CA MET A 104 8.44 -1.91 24.48
C MET A 104 9.32 -0.78 23.92
N GLU A 105 8.78 0.00 23.01
CA GLU A 105 9.41 1.16 22.38
C GLU A 105 9.53 2.31 23.39
N GLN A 106 8.53 2.50 24.27
CA GLN A 106 8.54 3.55 25.30
C GLN A 106 9.79 3.54 26.22
N PRO A 107 10.18 2.45 26.88
CA PRO A 107 11.39 2.43 27.72
C PRO A 107 12.66 2.66 26.89
N VAL A 108 12.71 2.20 25.64
CA VAL A 108 13.85 2.50 24.75
C VAL A 108 13.94 3.99 24.45
N LEU A 109 12.81 4.63 24.11
CA LEU A 109 12.76 6.07 23.88
C LEU A 109 13.10 6.87 25.14
N GLN A 110 12.70 6.39 26.32
CA GLN A 110 13.07 7.01 27.60
C GLN A 110 14.58 6.93 27.83
N ASN A 111 15.19 5.77 27.59
CA ASN A 111 16.64 5.58 27.70
C ASN A 111 17.40 6.46 26.69
N ALA A 112 16.90 6.54 25.46
CA ALA A 112 17.46 7.39 24.41
C ALA A 112 17.44 8.88 24.78
N ALA A 113 16.31 9.37 25.31
CA ALA A 113 16.21 10.75 25.76
C ALA A 113 17.15 11.04 26.94
N ALA A 114 17.21 10.14 27.93
CA ALA A 114 18.11 10.28 29.08
C ALA A 114 19.60 10.28 28.67
N LEU A 115 19.97 9.43 27.72
CA LEU A 115 21.32 9.37 27.15
C LEU A 115 21.71 10.69 26.46
N LEU A 116 20.77 11.34 25.77
CA LEU A 116 21.02 12.61 25.08
C LEU A 116 21.07 13.81 26.03
N GLU A 117 20.33 13.75 27.14
CA GLU A 117 20.32 14.75 28.22
C GLU A 117 21.62 14.70 29.06
N ASP A 118 22.32 13.57 29.10
CA ASP A 118 23.60 13.43 29.79
C ASP A 118 24.74 14.10 28.99
N GLU A 119 25.08 15.33 29.38
CA GLU A 119 26.16 16.12 28.75
C GLU A 119 27.52 15.43 28.81
N ALA A 120 27.77 14.57 29.81
CA ALA A 120 29.05 13.90 29.99
C ALA A 120 29.30 12.82 28.93
N GLN A 121 28.24 12.19 28.40
CA GLN A 121 28.35 11.07 27.47
C GLN A 121 28.52 11.48 26.01
N GLN A 122 28.30 12.76 25.67
CA GLN A 122 28.41 13.30 24.31
C GLN A 122 27.74 12.39 23.26
N ALA A 123 26.52 11.93 23.57
CA ALA A 123 25.87 10.89 22.80
C ALA A 123 25.67 11.26 21.32
N THR A 124 25.85 10.28 20.44
CA THR A 124 25.68 10.40 18.99
C THR A 124 24.77 9.27 18.49
N LEU A 125 24.42 9.27 17.21
CA LEU A 125 23.66 8.16 16.62
C LEU A 125 24.39 6.82 16.72
N ALA A 126 25.72 6.81 16.85
CA ALA A 126 26.51 5.61 17.04
C ALA A 126 26.62 5.16 18.51
N SER A 127 26.14 5.95 19.46
CA SER A 127 26.18 5.59 20.88
C SER A 127 25.30 4.37 21.15
N LEU A 128 25.84 3.39 21.86
CA LEU A 128 25.13 2.15 22.15
C LEU A 128 24.08 2.35 23.24
N LEU A 129 22.97 1.62 23.12
CA LEU A 129 21.92 1.50 24.13
C LEU A 129 22.05 0.12 24.80
N PRO A 130 22.64 0.04 26.01
CA PRO A 130 22.92 -1.24 26.65
C PRO A 130 21.66 -2.08 26.86
N GLY A 131 21.71 -3.34 26.43
CA GLY A 131 20.61 -4.29 26.57
C GLY A 131 19.42 -4.09 25.62
N VAL A 132 19.45 -3.08 24.74
CA VAL A 132 18.42 -2.88 23.71
C VAL A 132 18.84 -3.62 22.45
N ARG A 133 18.18 -4.74 22.14
CA ARG A 133 18.48 -5.57 20.95
C ARG A 133 17.42 -5.46 19.86
N THR A 134 16.21 -5.08 20.25
CA THR A 134 15.11 -4.69 19.38
C THR A 134 14.22 -3.73 20.16
N THR A 135 13.53 -2.87 19.44
CA THR A 135 12.50 -1.99 19.97
C THR A 135 11.10 -2.56 19.81
N ARG A 136 10.92 -3.63 19.02
CA ARG A 136 9.61 -4.17 18.66
C ARG A 136 9.03 -5.05 19.77
N SER A 137 7.75 -4.81 20.09
CA SER A 137 6.99 -5.73 20.94
C SER A 137 6.45 -6.94 20.17
N PRO A 138 6.28 -8.12 20.80
CA PRO A 138 5.58 -9.25 20.19
C PRO A 138 4.16 -8.90 19.71
N GLU A 139 3.50 -7.96 20.36
CA GLU A 139 2.19 -7.43 19.96
C GLU A 139 2.29 -6.58 18.69
N THR A 140 3.34 -5.75 18.56
CA THR A 140 3.66 -4.99 17.36
C THR A 140 3.94 -5.94 16.19
N GLU A 141 4.73 -6.99 16.42
CA GLU A 141 5.01 -8.02 15.42
C GLU A 141 3.74 -8.77 15.00
N ALA A 142 2.90 -9.18 15.97
CA ALA A 142 1.65 -9.89 15.69
C ALA A 142 0.62 -9.01 14.96
N ALA A 143 0.54 -7.71 15.30
CA ALA A 143 -0.33 -6.76 14.60
C ALA A 143 0.12 -6.55 13.16
N LEU A 144 1.43 -6.47 12.92
CA LEU A 144 1.99 -6.35 11.59
C LEU A 144 1.76 -7.62 10.76
N ALA A 145 2.01 -8.79 11.33
CA ALA A 145 1.77 -10.09 10.68
C ALA A 145 0.29 -10.28 10.30
N LYS A 146 -0.65 -9.99 11.23
CA LYS A 146 -2.09 -10.02 10.94
C LYS A 146 -2.51 -9.03 9.86
N GLY A 147 -1.91 -7.83 9.85
CA GLY A 147 -2.16 -6.83 8.83
C GLY A 147 -1.72 -7.28 7.44
N VAL A 148 -0.58 -7.98 7.35
CA VAL A 148 -0.09 -8.59 6.10
C VAL A 148 -1.00 -9.73 5.65
N GLU A 149 -1.33 -10.68 6.54
CA GLU A 149 -2.18 -11.83 6.20
C GLU A 149 -3.59 -11.43 5.76
N GLU A 150 -4.25 -10.49 6.46
CA GLU A 150 -5.58 -10.02 6.06
C GLU A 150 -5.55 -9.31 4.71
N ARG A 151 -4.48 -8.57 4.43
CA ARG A 151 -4.30 -7.88 3.17
C ARG A 151 -4.01 -8.84 2.04
N ASP A 152 -3.11 -9.81 2.21
CA ASP A 152 -2.82 -10.83 1.22
C ASP A 152 -4.08 -11.64 0.91
N ARG A 153 -4.89 -11.97 1.92
CA ARG A 153 -6.19 -12.61 1.71
C ARG A 153 -7.16 -11.73 0.93
N ARG A 154 -7.21 -10.41 1.19
CA ARG A 154 -8.05 -9.46 0.45
C ARG A 154 -7.58 -9.28 -0.99
N GLU A 155 -6.28 -9.12 -1.19
CA GLU A 155 -5.65 -8.99 -2.52
C GLU A 155 -5.82 -10.28 -3.33
N GLN A 156 -5.65 -11.45 -2.73
CA GLN A 156 -5.87 -12.74 -3.38
C GLN A 156 -7.34 -12.95 -3.73
N LYS A 157 -8.28 -12.57 -2.85
CA LYS A 157 -9.71 -12.58 -3.14
C LYS A 157 -10.08 -11.61 -4.25
N ALA A 158 -9.48 -10.42 -4.28
CA ALA A 158 -9.71 -9.43 -5.32
C ALA A 158 -9.06 -9.82 -6.66
N MET A 159 -7.91 -10.50 -6.64
CA MET A 159 -7.30 -11.13 -7.82
C MET A 159 -8.21 -12.20 -8.41
N GLN A 160 -8.77 -13.08 -7.57
CA GLN A 160 -9.73 -14.09 -8.01
C GLN A 160 -11.03 -13.46 -8.55
N ALA A 161 -11.47 -12.32 -8.00
CA ALA A 161 -12.64 -11.60 -8.51
C ALA A 161 -12.36 -10.90 -9.85
N ALA A 162 -11.12 -10.45 -10.08
CA ALA A 162 -10.71 -9.76 -11.31
C ALA A 162 -10.42 -10.73 -12.49
N GLU A 163 -10.20 -12.03 -12.21
CA GLU A 163 -10.10 -13.09 -13.21
C GLU A 163 -11.47 -13.78 -13.42
N GLY A 164 -12.23 -13.32 -14.41
CA GLY A 164 -13.51 -13.92 -14.76
C GLY A 164 -13.47 -14.91 -15.93
N PRO A 165 -14.63 -15.40 -16.42
CA PRO A 165 -14.72 -16.41 -17.47
C PRO A 165 -14.48 -15.83 -18.87
N TRP A 166 -13.72 -14.74 -18.95
CA TRP A 166 -13.43 -14.02 -20.17
C TRP A 166 -11.95 -14.15 -20.53
N HIS A 167 -11.68 -14.15 -21.83
CA HIS A 167 -10.33 -14.11 -22.35
C HIS A 167 -10.01 -12.68 -22.78
N PHE A 168 -9.16 -12.04 -21.99
CA PHE A 168 -8.63 -10.70 -22.25
C PHE A 168 -7.39 -10.81 -23.15
N VAL A 169 -7.40 -10.11 -24.27
CA VAL A 169 -6.31 -10.03 -25.23
C VAL A 169 -5.97 -8.58 -25.46
N GLU A 170 -4.70 -8.25 -25.27
CA GLU A 170 -4.15 -6.96 -25.61
C GLU A 170 -2.93 -7.17 -26.52
N VAL A 171 -2.84 -6.38 -27.58
CA VAL A 171 -1.67 -6.37 -28.46
C VAL A 171 -0.77 -5.21 -28.05
N ASP A 172 0.51 -5.51 -27.83
CA ASP A 172 1.49 -4.51 -27.42
C ASP A 172 1.55 -3.32 -28.40
N ASN A 173 1.67 -2.11 -27.84
CA ASN A 173 1.65 -0.83 -28.56
C ASN A 173 0.37 -0.50 -29.38
N LYS A 174 -0.77 -1.15 -29.09
CA LYS A 174 -2.07 -0.74 -29.62
C LYS A 174 -2.98 -0.07 -28.57
N GLN A 175 -3.90 0.75 -29.03
CA GLN A 175 -4.95 1.35 -28.20
C GLN A 175 -6.13 0.39 -27.99
N ASP A 176 -6.28 -0.58 -28.89
CA ASP A 176 -7.34 -1.57 -28.89
C ASP A 176 -7.09 -2.69 -27.86
N VAL A 177 -8.16 -3.07 -27.16
CA VAL A 177 -8.22 -4.22 -26.24
C VAL A 177 -9.40 -5.09 -26.66
N THR A 178 -9.19 -6.41 -26.69
CA THR A 178 -10.26 -7.37 -27.03
C THR A 178 -10.61 -8.24 -25.84
N VAL A 179 -11.90 -8.35 -25.52
CA VAL A 179 -12.42 -9.24 -24.48
C VAL A 179 -13.37 -10.24 -25.10
N ASN A 180 -13.07 -11.53 -24.94
CA ASN A 180 -13.91 -12.62 -25.45
C ASN A 180 -14.61 -13.33 -24.31
N ILE A 181 -15.92 -13.53 -24.44
CA ILE A 181 -16.76 -14.18 -23.43
C ILE A 181 -17.53 -15.33 -24.09
N ALA A 182 -17.38 -16.55 -23.59
CA ALA A 182 -18.22 -17.66 -24.04
C ALA A 182 -19.66 -17.43 -23.59
N VAL A 183 -20.62 -17.62 -24.49
CA VAL A 183 -22.05 -17.42 -24.19
C VAL A 183 -22.86 -18.64 -24.63
N PRO A 184 -24.05 -18.89 -24.04
CA PRO A 184 -24.90 -19.99 -24.46
C PRO A 184 -25.18 -20.02 -25.97
N ALA A 185 -25.31 -21.23 -26.53
CA ALA A 185 -25.54 -21.44 -27.96
C ALA A 185 -26.81 -20.72 -28.49
N SER A 186 -27.81 -20.56 -27.63
CA SER A 186 -29.09 -19.91 -27.94
C SER A 186 -29.07 -18.39 -27.80
N THR A 187 -27.96 -17.79 -27.36
CA THR A 187 -27.88 -16.34 -27.11
C THR A 187 -28.11 -15.53 -28.38
N GLN A 188 -29.08 -14.62 -28.32
CA GLN A 188 -29.37 -13.65 -29.36
C GLN A 188 -28.89 -12.25 -28.96
N LYS A 189 -28.82 -11.32 -29.92
CA LYS A 189 -28.40 -9.94 -29.64
C LYS A 189 -29.32 -9.24 -28.63
N SER A 190 -30.61 -9.56 -28.63
CA SER A 190 -31.58 -9.01 -27.67
C SER A 190 -31.37 -9.47 -26.24
N ASP A 191 -30.61 -10.55 -26.03
CA ASP A 191 -30.31 -11.11 -24.71
C ASP A 191 -29.08 -10.47 -24.06
N ILE A 192 -28.39 -9.58 -24.78
CA ILE A 192 -27.10 -9.00 -24.41
C ILE A 192 -27.29 -7.53 -24.05
N SER A 193 -26.78 -7.14 -22.89
CA SER A 193 -26.64 -5.76 -22.46
C SER A 193 -25.18 -5.48 -22.14
N VAL A 194 -24.56 -4.58 -22.91
CA VAL A 194 -23.20 -4.11 -22.69
C VAL A 194 -23.26 -2.61 -22.43
N THR A 195 -22.62 -2.16 -21.37
CA THR A 195 -22.48 -0.74 -21.03
C THR A 195 -21.01 -0.43 -20.84
N PHE A 196 -20.49 0.43 -21.71
CA PHE A 196 -19.15 1.01 -21.60
C PHE A 196 -19.26 2.34 -20.86
N LEU A 197 -18.44 2.52 -19.83
CA LEU A 197 -18.21 3.80 -19.17
C LEU A 197 -16.71 4.09 -19.18
N PRO A 198 -16.28 5.35 -19.04
CA PRO A 198 -14.88 5.72 -19.18
C PRO A 198 -13.91 4.93 -18.29
N SER A 199 -14.38 4.41 -17.15
CA SER A 199 -13.57 3.61 -16.22
C SER A 199 -14.27 2.34 -15.76
N SER A 200 -15.38 1.91 -16.35
CA SER A 200 -16.07 0.68 -15.92
C SER A 200 -16.77 -0.03 -17.05
N LEU A 201 -16.91 -1.34 -16.90
CA LEU A 201 -17.54 -2.21 -17.88
C LEU A 201 -18.61 -3.07 -17.20
N ARG A 202 -19.81 -3.05 -17.76
CA ARG A 202 -20.88 -3.95 -17.36
C ARG A 202 -21.35 -4.78 -18.55
N VAL A 203 -21.38 -6.10 -18.37
CA VAL A 203 -21.82 -7.07 -19.37
C VAL A 203 -22.81 -8.03 -18.73
N ALA A 204 -24.05 -8.04 -19.23
CA ALA A 204 -25.07 -8.99 -18.83
C ALA A 204 -25.57 -9.76 -20.05
N VAL A 205 -25.71 -11.08 -19.89
CA VAL A 205 -26.25 -11.97 -20.92
C VAL A 205 -27.32 -12.84 -20.27
N LYS A 206 -28.54 -12.78 -20.80
CA LYS A 206 -29.66 -13.58 -20.32
C LYS A 206 -29.36 -15.07 -20.51
N GLY A 207 -29.60 -15.86 -19.47
CA GLY A 207 -29.35 -17.31 -19.48
C GLY A 207 -27.89 -17.72 -19.21
N HIS A 208 -26.98 -16.76 -19.00
CA HIS A 208 -25.61 -17.08 -18.59
C HIS A 208 -25.56 -17.53 -17.11
N GLU A 209 -24.61 -18.41 -16.77
CA GLU A 209 -24.45 -18.99 -15.43
C GLU A 209 -24.13 -17.94 -14.35
N ARG A 210 -23.46 -16.86 -14.73
CA ARG A 210 -23.05 -15.75 -13.86
C ARG A 210 -24.02 -14.56 -13.84
N GLN A 211 -25.32 -14.80 -13.96
CA GLN A 211 -26.30 -13.72 -13.74
C GLN A 211 -26.18 -13.14 -12.31
N PRO A 212 -26.45 -11.84 -12.09
CA PRO A 212 -27.11 -10.91 -13.01
C PRO A 212 -26.20 -10.27 -14.07
N ALA A 213 -24.88 -10.30 -13.90
CA ALA A 213 -23.92 -9.75 -14.85
C ALA A 213 -22.64 -10.60 -14.88
N ILE A 214 -22.16 -10.90 -16.09
CA ILE A 214 -20.90 -11.63 -16.31
C ILE A 214 -19.72 -10.77 -15.87
N ILE A 215 -19.76 -9.49 -16.23
CA ILE A 215 -18.77 -8.47 -15.86
C ILE A 215 -19.53 -7.32 -15.23
N ASP A 216 -19.11 -6.89 -14.05
CA ASP A 216 -19.58 -5.67 -13.40
C ASP A 216 -18.42 -5.14 -12.55
N GLY A 217 -17.65 -4.21 -13.11
CA GLY A 217 -16.42 -3.76 -12.46
C GLY A 217 -15.76 -2.57 -13.13
N GLU A 218 -14.82 -1.98 -12.38
CA GLU A 218 -13.97 -0.89 -12.86
C GLU A 218 -12.86 -1.46 -13.76
N LEU A 219 -12.53 -0.78 -14.85
CA LEU A 219 -11.48 -1.16 -15.80
C LEU A 219 -10.09 -0.80 -15.27
N ALA A 220 -9.07 -1.52 -15.71
CA ALA A 220 -7.67 -1.25 -15.33
C ALA A 220 -7.16 0.12 -15.81
N GLY A 221 -7.81 0.71 -16.82
CA GLY A 221 -7.52 2.04 -17.33
C GLY A 221 -8.77 2.67 -17.96
N LYS A 222 -8.59 3.87 -18.50
CA LYS A 222 -9.68 4.60 -19.14
C LYS A 222 -9.88 4.20 -20.60
N VAL A 223 -11.13 4.10 -21.01
CA VAL A 223 -11.56 3.86 -22.39
C VAL A 223 -12.36 5.02 -22.92
N ASP A 224 -12.43 5.14 -24.25
CA ASP A 224 -13.38 6.00 -24.94
C ASP A 224 -14.66 5.20 -25.24
N PRO A 225 -15.77 5.40 -24.49
CA PRO A 225 -16.98 4.59 -24.65
C PRO A 225 -17.61 4.68 -26.04
N GLU A 226 -17.45 5.80 -26.75
CA GLU A 226 -18.00 6.02 -28.09
C GLU A 226 -17.24 5.24 -29.17
N SER A 227 -15.97 4.92 -28.91
CA SER A 227 -15.11 4.12 -29.77
C SER A 227 -15.11 2.63 -29.39
N CYS A 228 -15.79 2.26 -28.30
CA CYS A 228 -15.94 0.86 -27.89
C CYS A 228 -17.08 0.18 -28.66
N SER A 229 -16.90 -1.09 -29.00
CA SER A 229 -17.86 -1.88 -29.76
C SER A 229 -18.02 -3.28 -29.18
N TRP A 230 -19.12 -3.96 -29.53
CA TRP A 230 -19.26 -5.39 -29.24
C TRP A 230 -19.95 -6.12 -30.38
N THR A 231 -19.56 -7.38 -30.59
CA THR A 231 -20.11 -8.26 -31.61
C THR A 231 -20.41 -9.63 -31.02
N LEU A 232 -21.43 -10.29 -31.56
CA LEU A 232 -21.79 -11.66 -31.20
C LEU A 232 -21.37 -12.58 -32.33
N GLU A 233 -20.33 -13.37 -32.10
CA GLU A 233 -19.66 -14.20 -33.09
C GLU A 233 -19.89 -15.70 -32.86
N GLY A 234 -19.64 -16.50 -33.89
CA GLY A 234 -19.74 -17.96 -33.84
C GLY A 234 -21.17 -18.49 -33.85
N SER A 235 -21.32 -19.80 -33.69
CA SER A 235 -22.61 -20.51 -33.66
C SER A 235 -22.51 -21.77 -32.79
N GLY A 236 -23.64 -22.21 -32.23
CA GLY A 236 -23.69 -23.39 -31.36
C GLY A 236 -22.77 -23.26 -30.15
N GLU A 237 -22.00 -24.31 -29.85
CA GLU A 237 -21.05 -24.37 -28.74
C GLU A 237 -19.88 -23.37 -28.84
N LYS A 238 -19.65 -22.77 -30.02
CA LYS A 238 -18.58 -21.77 -30.24
C LYS A 238 -19.10 -20.34 -30.20
N ARG A 239 -20.33 -20.12 -29.72
CA ARG A 239 -20.93 -18.78 -29.62
C ARG A 239 -20.17 -17.95 -28.58
N ARG A 240 -19.70 -16.77 -28.98
CA ARG A 240 -18.93 -15.87 -28.11
C ARG A 240 -19.33 -14.41 -28.30
N LEU A 241 -19.32 -13.64 -27.22
CA LEU A 241 -19.41 -12.19 -27.22
C LEU A 241 -17.99 -11.62 -27.26
N CYS A 242 -17.68 -10.86 -28.31
CA CYS A 242 -16.42 -10.16 -28.47
C CYS A 242 -16.65 -8.68 -28.16
N LEU A 243 -15.85 -8.10 -27.26
CA LEU A 243 -15.87 -6.68 -26.95
C LEU A 243 -14.54 -6.08 -27.42
N GLU A 244 -14.63 -4.96 -28.10
CA GLU A 244 -13.51 -4.14 -28.55
C GLU A 244 -13.53 -2.85 -27.74
N LEU A 245 -12.50 -2.64 -26.93
CA LEU A 245 -12.36 -1.46 -26.09
C LEU A 245 -11.24 -0.58 -26.63
N GLU A 246 -11.50 0.72 -26.73
CA GLU A 246 -10.51 1.70 -27.19
C GLU A 246 -9.96 2.48 -25.99
N LYS A 247 -8.64 2.39 -25.73
CA LYS A 247 -8.00 3.15 -24.65
C LYS A 247 -7.95 4.64 -24.98
N THR A 248 -8.20 5.50 -24.00
CA THR A 248 -7.98 6.95 -24.18
C THR A 248 -6.50 7.33 -24.28
N MET A 249 -5.59 6.45 -23.86
CA MET A 249 -4.15 6.69 -23.88
C MET A 249 -3.42 5.42 -24.35
N GLY A 250 -2.79 5.51 -25.53
CA GLY A 250 -1.94 4.45 -26.07
C GLY A 250 -0.63 4.27 -25.28
N GLY A 251 0.01 3.12 -25.47
CA GLY A 251 1.31 2.80 -24.86
C GLY A 251 1.26 2.33 -23.39
N LEU A 252 0.08 2.33 -22.76
CA LEU A 252 -0.11 1.69 -21.46
C LEU A 252 -0.59 0.25 -21.64
N MET A 253 0.26 -0.71 -21.30
CA MET A 253 -0.14 -2.12 -21.26
C MET A 253 -1.02 -2.41 -20.04
N TRP A 254 -2.18 -3.06 -20.23
CA TRP A 254 -3.00 -3.52 -19.12
C TRP A 254 -2.68 -4.98 -18.82
N HIS A 255 -2.25 -5.27 -17.59
CA HIS A 255 -2.00 -6.65 -17.16
C HIS A 255 -3.29 -7.45 -16.89
N ARG A 256 -4.46 -6.79 -16.93
CA ARG A 256 -5.78 -7.35 -16.63
C ARG A 256 -6.88 -6.43 -17.16
N LEU A 257 -8.08 -6.98 -17.30
CA LEU A 257 -9.26 -6.20 -17.71
C LEU A 257 -9.76 -5.25 -16.63
N LEU A 258 -9.97 -5.77 -15.41
CA LEU A 258 -10.58 -5.03 -14.30
C LEU A 258 -9.54 -4.53 -13.29
N SER A 259 -9.80 -3.37 -12.70
CA SER A 259 -9.03 -2.85 -11.58
C SER A 259 -9.22 -3.74 -10.35
N ILE A 260 -8.16 -3.90 -9.56
CA ILE A 260 -8.29 -4.36 -8.18
C ILE A 260 -8.64 -3.09 -7.39
N SER A 261 -9.92 -2.82 -7.13
CA SER A 261 -10.28 -1.69 -6.27
C SER A 261 -9.59 -1.88 -4.91
N ARG A 262 -8.84 -0.87 -4.46
CA ARG A 262 -8.20 -0.84 -3.14
C ARG A 262 -9.19 -0.54 -2.03
#